data_AF-A0A959K4G6-F1
#
_entry.id   AF-A0A959K4G6-F1
#
_cell.length_a   1.000
_cell.length_b   1.000
_cell.length_c   1.000
_cell.angle_alpha   90.00
_cell.angle_beta   90.00
_cell.angle_gamma   90.00
#
_symmetry.space_group_name_H-M   'P 1'
#
loop_
_entity.id
_entity.type
_entity.pdbx_description
1 polymer ?
#
loop_
_entity_poly.entity_id
_entity_poly.type
_entity_poly.pdbx_seq_one_letter_code
_entity_poly.pdbx_strand_id
1 'polypeptide(L)'
;GVQEQFYWLMLPFMKFKFKYLPFFLVMVTIVSVLVNIGNAYGIFGFSEPVQAFVHTLRFHYMSIGALLGYYLYFKRDQLLGLWIFSKKWLQLVLFTLLVMWYGFNTDSVFIKNTITLPLSLLYGWIIINVGSNPKNVIKIDNKIFDWIGQRTFGVYMMHMFVVYAVSFFFSKTQLFFGYFYLYIFVFYLMVFSITIALAHLSFKYFENPVMDWQKNLKYKFKTRREIKLATQEVRAS
;
A
#
# COMPACT_ATOMS: atom_id res chain seq x y z
N GLY A 1 -7.00 6.26 -4.43
CA GLY A 1 -7.88 7.23 -3.75
C GLY A 1 -7.61 7.35 -2.26
N VAL A 2 -7.80 6.26 -1.51
CA VAL A 2 -7.64 6.24 -0.04
C VAL A 2 -6.21 6.47 0.42
N GLN A 3 -5.25 5.97 -0.35
CA GLN A 3 -3.83 6.07 -0.03
C GLN A 3 -3.37 7.53 -0.06
N GLU A 4 -3.82 8.26 -1.06
CA GLU A 4 -3.57 9.68 -1.24
C GLU A 4 -4.22 10.47 -0.11
N GLN A 5 -5.47 10.16 0.26
CA GLN A 5 -6.15 10.78 1.42
C GLN A 5 -5.38 10.55 2.73
N PHE A 6 -4.88 9.32 2.94
CA PHE A 6 -4.08 8.99 4.11
C PHE A 6 -2.74 9.75 4.15
N TYR A 7 -2.06 9.89 3.00
CA TYR A 7 -0.82 10.68 2.93
C TYR A 7 -1.05 12.17 3.16
N TRP A 8 -2.15 12.72 2.64
CA TRP A 8 -2.56 14.10 2.92
C TRP A 8 -2.76 14.34 4.41
N LEU A 9 -3.36 13.39 5.12
CA LEU A 9 -3.51 13.45 6.58
C LEU A 9 -2.14 13.33 7.28
N MET A 10 -1.25 12.46 6.78
CA MET A 10 -0.02 12.10 7.50
C MET A 10 1.14 13.07 7.32
N LEU A 11 1.33 13.61 6.13
CA LEU A 11 2.49 14.44 5.79
C LEU A 11 2.62 15.70 6.66
N PRO A 12 1.55 16.48 6.92
CA PRO A 12 1.61 17.62 7.83
C PRO A 12 2.02 17.17 9.24
N PHE A 13 1.42 16.09 9.75
CA PHE A 13 1.69 15.59 11.10
C PHE A 13 3.15 15.16 11.29
N MET A 14 3.71 14.43 10.32
CA MET A 14 5.11 13.99 10.36
C MET A 14 6.09 15.16 10.40
N LYS A 15 5.78 16.29 9.74
CA LYS A 15 6.65 17.47 9.72
C LYS A 15 6.75 18.18 11.08
N PHE A 16 5.68 18.17 11.87
CA PHE A 16 5.62 18.94 13.13
C PHE A 16 5.78 18.12 14.40
N LYS A 17 5.31 16.85 14.42
CA LYS A 17 5.12 16.09 15.67
C LYS A 17 5.50 14.61 15.54
N PHE A 18 6.62 14.32 14.87
CA PHE A 18 7.05 12.94 14.60
C PHE A 18 7.16 12.04 15.85
N LYS A 19 7.55 12.59 17.02
CA LYS A 19 7.59 11.86 18.30
C LYS A 19 6.23 11.26 18.71
N TYR A 20 5.13 11.89 18.32
CA TYR A 20 3.76 11.47 18.65
C TYR A 20 3.12 10.62 17.54
N LEU A 21 3.88 10.26 16.51
CA LEU A 21 3.38 9.50 15.37
C LEU A 21 2.78 8.15 15.75
N PRO A 22 3.38 7.32 16.64
CA PRO A 22 2.76 6.05 17.04
C PRO A 22 1.40 6.25 17.73
N PHE A 23 1.31 7.24 18.61
CA PHE A 23 0.06 7.57 19.30
C PHE A 23 -1.02 8.01 18.31
N PHE A 24 -0.66 8.90 17.37
CA PHE A 24 -1.55 9.34 16.31
C PHE A 24 -2.03 8.18 15.42
N LEU A 25 -1.13 7.28 15.02
CA LEU A 25 -1.47 6.11 14.20
C LEU A 25 -2.40 5.14 14.93
N VAL A 26 -2.18 4.90 16.22
CA VAL A 26 -3.10 4.10 17.04
C VAL A 26 -4.47 4.76 17.12
N MET A 27 -4.51 6.09 17.35
CA MET A 27 -5.77 6.84 17.39
C MET A 27 -6.52 6.77 16.05
N VAL A 28 -5.83 6.96 14.91
CA VAL A 28 -6.41 6.80 13.56
C VAL A 28 -6.93 5.38 13.34
N THR A 29 -6.20 4.37 13.80
CA THR A 29 -6.62 2.97 13.72
C THR A 29 -7.92 2.75 14.48
N ILE A 30 -7.97 3.17 15.74
CA ILE A 30 -9.15 3.01 16.61
C ILE A 30 -10.36 3.73 16.00
N VAL A 31 -10.21 5.01 15.64
CA VAL A 31 -11.31 5.79 15.05
C VAL A 31 -11.76 5.18 13.73
N SER A 32 -10.84 4.77 12.86
CA SER A 32 -11.21 4.16 11.58
C SER A 32 -11.97 2.84 11.76
N VAL A 33 -11.57 2.00 12.72
CA VAL A 33 -12.29 0.75 13.02
C VAL A 33 -13.67 1.04 13.59
N LEU A 34 -13.79 1.96 14.55
CA LEU A 34 -15.08 2.33 15.14
C LEU A 34 -16.05 2.93 14.11
N VAL A 35 -15.55 3.81 13.24
CA VAL A 35 -16.36 4.38 12.14
C VAL A 35 -16.80 3.29 11.18
N ASN A 36 -15.92 2.34 10.83
CA ASN A 36 -16.26 1.26 9.90
C ASN A 36 -17.31 0.30 10.49
N ILE A 37 -17.15 -0.08 11.76
CA ILE A 37 -18.11 -0.89 12.50
C ILE A 37 -19.45 -0.14 12.63
N GLY A 38 -19.43 1.11 13.09
CA GLY A 38 -20.66 1.90 13.24
C GLY A 38 -21.40 2.13 11.93
N ASN A 39 -20.67 2.30 10.82
CA ASN A 39 -21.23 2.39 9.48
C ASN A 39 -21.88 1.07 9.06
N ALA A 40 -21.26 -0.07 9.35
CA ALA A 40 -21.80 -1.39 9.02
C ALA A 40 -23.10 -1.73 9.77
N TYR A 41 -23.26 -1.24 11.00
CA TYR A 41 -24.48 -1.40 11.79
C TYR A 41 -25.51 -0.27 11.56
N GLY A 42 -25.24 0.66 10.64
CA GLY A 42 -26.15 1.76 10.35
C GLY A 42 -26.33 2.78 11.49
N ILE A 43 -25.42 2.81 12.47
CA ILE A 43 -25.52 3.68 13.66
C ILE A 43 -25.63 5.16 13.29
N PHE A 44 -24.99 5.57 12.21
CA PHE A 44 -24.93 6.97 11.77
C PHE A 44 -26.10 7.41 10.88
N GLY A 45 -26.95 6.48 10.42
CA GLY A 45 -28.07 6.80 9.52
C GLY A 45 -27.64 7.44 8.18
N PHE A 46 -26.43 7.16 7.71
CA PHE A 46 -25.93 7.70 6.44
C PHE A 46 -26.71 7.16 5.24
N SER A 47 -26.80 7.95 4.16
CA SER A 47 -27.33 7.48 2.88
C SER A 47 -26.42 6.40 2.26
N GLU A 48 -26.96 5.52 1.42
CA GLU A 48 -26.19 4.44 0.78
C GLU A 48 -24.88 4.90 0.12
N PRO A 49 -24.82 6.03 -0.63
CA PRO A 49 -23.58 6.50 -1.23
C PRO A 49 -22.52 6.88 -0.18
N VAL A 50 -22.96 7.48 0.93
CA VAL A 50 -22.06 7.88 2.02
C VAL A 50 -21.56 6.64 2.77
N GLN A 51 -22.42 5.65 3.00
CA GLN A 51 -22.00 4.39 3.61
C GLN A 51 -20.96 3.66 2.75
N ALA A 52 -21.18 3.60 1.44
CA ALA A 52 -20.23 3.01 0.50
C ALA A 52 -18.90 3.76 0.53
N PHE A 53 -18.93 5.09 0.50
CA PHE A 53 -17.74 5.92 0.59
C PHE A 53 -16.96 5.68 1.90
N VAL A 54 -17.63 5.72 3.05
CA VAL A 54 -17.01 5.45 4.37
C VAL A 54 -16.39 4.06 4.41
N HIS A 55 -17.06 3.07 3.83
CA HIS A 55 -16.54 1.71 3.75
C HIS A 55 -15.28 1.60 2.87
N THR A 56 -15.06 2.50 1.90
CA THR A 56 -13.81 2.54 1.13
C THR A 56 -12.63 3.10 1.92
N LEU A 57 -12.84 4.01 2.87
CA LEU A 57 -11.77 4.77 3.53
C LEU A 57 -10.74 3.91 4.26
N ARG A 58 -11.12 2.74 4.82
CA ARG A 58 -10.22 1.67 5.34
C ARG A 58 -8.85 2.11 5.94
N PHE A 59 -8.81 3.26 6.64
CA PHE A 59 -7.56 3.87 7.09
C PHE A 59 -6.80 3.01 8.09
N HIS A 60 -7.51 2.18 8.87
CA HIS A 60 -6.91 1.24 9.80
C HIS A 60 -5.89 0.29 9.16
N TYR A 61 -6.08 -0.13 7.90
CA TYR A 61 -5.07 -0.94 7.19
C TYR A 61 -3.77 -0.16 6.97
N MET A 62 -3.88 1.10 6.55
CA MET A 62 -2.72 1.96 6.28
C MET A 62 -2.03 2.40 7.56
N SER A 63 -2.78 2.73 8.60
CA SER A 63 -2.22 3.15 9.88
C SER A 63 -1.50 2.01 10.59
N ILE A 64 -1.99 0.77 10.51
CA ILE A 64 -1.30 -0.42 11.04
C ILE A 64 0.00 -0.67 10.26
N GLY A 65 -0.06 -0.63 8.92
CA GLY A 65 1.15 -0.74 8.09
C GLY A 65 2.20 0.33 8.43
N ALA A 66 1.76 1.60 8.57
CA ALA A 66 2.62 2.70 8.96
C ALA A 66 3.18 2.54 10.38
N LEU A 67 2.39 2.02 11.33
CA LEU A 67 2.81 1.78 12.71
C LEU A 67 3.90 0.70 12.76
N LEU A 68 3.70 -0.41 12.06
CA LEU A 68 4.70 -1.47 11.96
C LEU A 68 5.96 -0.97 11.23
N GLY A 69 5.81 -0.17 10.18
CA GLY A 69 6.93 0.47 9.49
C GLY A 69 7.73 1.42 10.40
N TYR A 70 7.04 2.19 11.24
CA TYR A 70 7.68 3.03 12.26
C TYR A 70 8.50 2.19 13.25
N TYR A 71 7.91 1.11 13.78
CA TYR A 71 8.63 0.21 14.69
C TYR A 71 9.79 -0.50 14.02
N LEU A 72 9.65 -0.88 12.74
CA LEU A 72 10.74 -1.46 11.96
C LEU A 72 11.91 -0.48 11.82
N TYR A 73 11.62 0.81 11.59
CA TYR A 73 12.66 1.82 11.42
C TYR A 73 13.45 2.11 12.71
N PHE A 74 12.75 2.28 13.85
CA PHE A 74 13.41 2.64 15.12
C PHE A 74 13.85 1.46 15.96
N LYS A 75 13.19 0.31 15.83
CA LYS A 75 13.29 -0.83 16.74
C LYS A 75 13.30 -2.16 15.97
N ARG A 76 14.06 -2.19 14.87
CA ARG A 76 14.14 -3.32 13.94
C ARG A 76 14.32 -4.66 14.64
N ASP A 77 15.36 -4.79 15.48
CA ASP A 77 15.70 -6.07 16.10
C ASP A 77 14.66 -6.50 17.14
N GLN A 78 14.04 -5.55 17.83
CA GLN A 78 12.95 -5.83 18.77
C GLN A 78 11.71 -6.34 18.02
N LEU A 79 11.36 -5.71 16.90
CA LEU A 79 10.21 -6.12 16.09
C LEU A 79 10.44 -7.50 15.44
N LEU A 80 11.58 -7.70 14.77
CA LEU A 80 11.89 -8.96 14.10
C LEU A 80 12.22 -10.10 15.10
N GLY A 81 12.60 -9.76 16.33
CA GLY A 81 12.77 -10.69 17.44
C GLY A 81 11.46 -11.26 18.00
N LEU A 82 10.30 -10.65 17.68
CA LEU A 82 9.01 -11.19 18.09
C LEU A 82 8.78 -12.58 17.50
N TRP A 83 8.04 -13.43 18.23
CA TRP A 83 7.84 -14.82 17.84
C TRP A 83 7.16 -14.98 16.48
N ILE A 84 6.23 -14.07 16.16
CA ILE A 84 5.51 -14.00 14.87
C ILE A 84 6.43 -13.78 13.66
N PHE A 85 7.62 -13.22 13.85
CA PHE A 85 8.62 -13.05 12.80
C PHE A 85 9.77 -14.05 12.93
N SER A 86 10.08 -14.50 14.14
CA SER A 86 11.22 -15.39 14.37
C SER A 86 10.94 -16.88 14.15
N LYS A 87 9.71 -17.37 14.40
CA LYS A 87 9.38 -18.80 14.34
C LYS A 87 8.73 -19.16 12.99
N LYS A 88 9.40 -20.01 12.20
CA LYS A 88 8.93 -20.44 10.87
C LYS A 88 7.54 -21.08 10.88
N TRP A 89 7.23 -21.93 11.86
CA TRP A 89 5.92 -22.57 11.98
C TRP A 89 4.80 -21.53 12.18
N LEU A 90 5.06 -20.50 12.98
CA LEU A 90 4.08 -19.44 13.23
C LEU A 90 3.88 -18.58 11.99
N GLN A 91 4.95 -18.31 11.24
CA GLN A 91 4.81 -17.66 9.93
C GLN A 91 3.95 -18.50 8.98
N LEU A 92 4.15 -19.83 8.93
CA LEU A 92 3.35 -20.72 8.10
C LEU A 92 1.87 -20.69 8.52
N VAL A 93 1.58 -20.72 9.83
CA VAL A 93 0.20 -20.60 10.35
C VAL A 93 -0.44 -19.28 9.92
N LEU A 94 0.28 -18.16 10.04
CA LEU A 94 -0.24 -16.84 9.65
C LEU A 94 -0.44 -16.72 8.12
N PHE A 95 0.46 -17.29 7.32
CA PHE A 95 0.29 -17.40 5.87
C PHE A 95 -0.95 -18.22 5.51
N THR A 96 -1.09 -19.42 6.10
CA THR A 96 -2.24 -20.29 5.86
C THR A 96 -3.53 -19.60 6.27
N LEU A 97 -3.55 -18.87 7.40
CA LEU A 97 -4.73 -18.12 7.84
C LEU A 97 -5.11 -17.01 6.85
N LEU A 98 -4.12 -16.31 6.30
CA LEU A 98 -4.35 -15.31 5.25
C LEU A 98 -4.90 -15.95 3.96
N VAL A 99 -4.36 -17.09 3.53
CA VAL A 99 -4.88 -17.82 2.35
C VAL A 99 -6.29 -18.37 2.60
N MET A 100 -6.53 -18.96 3.77
CA MET A 100 -7.84 -19.48 4.17
C MET A 100 -8.90 -18.38 4.14
N TRP A 101 -8.58 -17.17 4.61
CA TRP A 101 -9.51 -16.03 4.56
C TRP A 101 -10.08 -15.77 3.16
N TYR A 102 -9.26 -15.95 2.11
CA TYR A 102 -9.70 -15.81 0.73
C TYR A 102 -10.40 -17.04 0.15
N GLY A 103 -10.15 -18.23 0.72
CA GLY A 103 -10.81 -19.48 0.32
C GLY A 103 -12.20 -19.66 0.93
N PHE A 104 -12.46 -19.06 2.10
CA PHE A 104 -13.75 -19.15 2.79
C PHE A 104 -14.64 -17.96 2.44
N ASN A 105 -15.66 -18.19 1.60
CA ASN A 105 -16.74 -17.24 1.42
C ASN A 105 -17.64 -17.26 2.66
N THR A 106 -17.59 -16.20 3.46
CA THR A 106 -18.54 -15.96 4.55
C THR A 106 -19.39 -14.75 4.21
N ASP A 107 -20.72 -14.87 4.29
CA ASP A 107 -21.65 -13.76 4.04
C ASP A 107 -22.07 -12.98 5.28
N SER A 108 -21.64 -13.41 6.46
CA SER A 108 -21.94 -12.72 7.71
C SER A 108 -21.31 -11.32 7.74
N VAL A 109 -22.15 -10.30 7.80
CA VAL A 109 -21.78 -8.88 7.98
C VAL A 109 -20.96 -8.70 9.26
N PHE A 110 -21.29 -9.42 10.33
CA PHE A 110 -20.54 -9.40 11.58
C PHE A 110 -19.09 -9.88 11.35
N ILE A 111 -18.91 -11.01 10.66
CA ILE A 111 -17.60 -11.60 10.43
C ILE A 111 -16.75 -10.69 9.53
N LYS A 112 -17.33 -10.15 8.44
CA LYS A 112 -16.63 -9.25 7.51
C LYS A 112 -16.10 -7.98 8.19
N ASN A 113 -16.87 -7.40 9.12
CA ASN A 113 -16.51 -6.14 9.77
C ASN A 113 -15.64 -6.32 11.02
N THR A 114 -15.87 -7.37 11.81
CA THR A 114 -15.08 -7.65 13.02
C THR A 114 -13.68 -8.18 12.68
N ILE A 115 -13.52 -8.92 11.58
CA ILE A 115 -12.21 -9.47 11.16
C ILE A 115 -11.32 -8.42 10.49
N THR A 116 -11.82 -7.21 10.20
CA THR A 116 -11.02 -6.13 9.59
C THR A 116 -9.75 -5.80 10.36
N LEU A 117 -9.81 -5.78 11.70
CA LEU A 117 -8.66 -5.49 12.55
C LEU A 117 -7.63 -6.65 12.57
N PRO A 118 -8.00 -7.91 12.85
CA PRO A 118 -7.10 -9.05 12.68
C PRO A 118 -6.48 -9.11 11.27
N LEU A 119 -7.28 -8.86 10.24
CA LEU A 119 -6.84 -8.92 8.86
C LEU A 119 -5.84 -7.80 8.51
N SER A 120 -6.08 -6.58 8.98
CA SER A 120 -5.11 -5.48 8.81
C SER A 120 -3.78 -5.74 9.52
N LEU A 121 -3.81 -6.39 10.69
CA LEU A 121 -2.59 -6.87 11.36
C LEU A 121 -1.88 -7.95 10.54
N LEU A 122 -2.61 -8.89 9.94
CA LEU A 122 -2.03 -9.92 9.06
C LEU A 122 -1.39 -9.31 7.81
N TYR A 123 -2.03 -8.33 7.17
CA TYR A 123 -1.42 -7.60 6.05
C TYR A 123 -0.19 -6.80 6.47
N GLY A 124 -0.25 -6.15 7.63
CA GLY A 124 0.92 -5.47 8.19
C GLY A 124 2.06 -6.46 8.45
N TRP A 125 1.75 -7.61 9.03
CA TRP A 125 2.70 -8.69 9.29
C TRP A 125 3.33 -9.23 8.01
N ILE A 126 2.55 -9.58 6.98
CA ILE A 126 3.10 -10.13 5.73
C ILE A 126 3.98 -9.12 5.01
N ILE A 127 3.64 -7.83 5.03
CA ILE A 127 4.48 -6.76 4.44
C ILE A 127 5.87 -6.72 5.11
N ILE A 128 5.91 -6.71 6.46
CA ILE A 128 7.18 -6.70 7.19
C ILE A 128 7.94 -8.03 7.02
N ASN A 129 7.22 -9.15 7.05
CA ASN A 129 7.81 -10.48 6.96
C ASN A 129 8.45 -10.70 5.58
N VAL A 130 7.74 -10.36 4.50
CA VAL A 130 8.25 -10.49 3.13
C VAL A 130 9.31 -9.44 2.82
N GLY A 131 9.09 -8.19 3.22
CA GLY A 131 9.95 -7.07 2.82
C GLY A 131 11.19 -6.85 3.68
N SER A 132 11.29 -7.41 4.89
CA SER A 132 12.38 -7.04 5.82
C SER A 132 12.86 -8.13 6.78
N ASN A 133 12.16 -9.27 6.88
CA ASN A 133 12.56 -10.35 7.77
C ASN A 133 13.58 -11.29 7.10
N PRO A 134 14.84 -11.36 7.57
CA PRO A 134 15.83 -12.29 7.02
C PRO A 134 15.49 -13.76 7.29
N LYS A 135 14.66 -14.04 8.30
CA LYS A 135 14.21 -15.38 8.70
C LYS A 135 12.89 -15.79 8.04
N ASN A 136 12.45 -15.07 7.01
CA ASN A 136 11.20 -15.37 6.31
C ASN A 136 11.22 -16.77 5.65
N VAL A 137 10.09 -17.46 5.73
CA VAL A 137 9.82 -18.73 5.04
C VAL A 137 9.75 -18.56 3.52
N ILE A 138 9.10 -17.50 3.03
CA ILE A 138 8.90 -17.25 1.58
C ILE A 138 9.83 -16.13 1.10
N LYS A 139 11.02 -16.49 0.62
CA LYS A 139 11.97 -15.51 0.08
C LYS A 139 11.54 -15.07 -1.32
N ILE A 140 11.08 -13.82 -1.43
CA ILE A 140 10.78 -13.16 -2.70
C ILE A 140 11.97 -12.25 -3.04
N ASP A 141 13.13 -12.84 -3.29
CA ASP A 141 14.36 -12.12 -3.66
C ASP A 141 14.78 -12.56 -5.07
N ASN A 142 13.99 -12.12 -6.06
CA ASN A 142 14.26 -12.37 -7.46
C ASN A 142 14.10 -11.07 -8.24
N LYS A 143 15.06 -10.80 -9.14
CA LYS A 143 15.09 -9.65 -10.05
C LYS A 143 13.77 -9.44 -10.80
N ILE A 144 13.03 -10.50 -11.10
CA ILE A 144 11.71 -10.39 -11.76
C ILE A 144 10.71 -9.68 -10.83
N PHE A 145 10.62 -10.09 -9.57
CA PHE A 145 9.70 -9.46 -8.61
C PHE A 145 10.12 -8.03 -8.29
N ASP A 146 11.42 -7.74 -8.22
CA ASP A 146 11.90 -6.37 -8.08
C ASP A 146 11.51 -5.50 -9.29
N TRP A 147 11.68 -6.04 -10.49
CA TRP A 147 11.33 -5.35 -11.73
C TRP A 147 9.83 -5.06 -11.83
N ILE A 148 8.98 -6.02 -11.43
CA ILE A 148 7.52 -5.85 -11.37
C ILE A 148 7.16 -4.83 -10.28
N GLY A 149 7.75 -4.98 -9.08
CA GLY A 149 7.52 -4.14 -7.91
C GLY A 149 7.77 -2.65 -8.18
N GLN A 150 8.83 -2.35 -8.92
CA GLN A 150 9.17 -0.98 -9.32
C GLN A 150 8.12 -0.33 -10.25
N ARG A 151 7.34 -1.13 -10.99
CA ARG A 151 6.34 -0.65 -11.97
C ARG A 151 4.90 -0.73 -11.48
N THR A 152 4.67 -1.34 -10.32
CA THR A 152 3.32 -1.54 -9.75
C THR A 152 2.57 -0.22 -9.54
N PHE A 153 3.30 0.86 -9.26
CA PHE A 153 2.69 2.19 -9.13
C PHE A 153 2.06 2.66 -10.44
N GLY A 154 2.81 2.62 -11.55
CA GLY A 154 2.29 2.94 -12.88
C GLY A 154 1.11 2.04 -13.29
N VAL A 155 1.17 0.74 -12.98
CA VAL A 155 0.04 -0.18 -13.23
C VAL A 155 -1.20 0.25 -12.45
N TYR A 156 -1.05 0.51 -11.15
CA TYR A 156 -2.14 0.96 -10.28
C TYR A 156 -2.77 2.27 -10.76
N MET A 157 -1.96 3.24 -11.20
CA MET A 157 -2.46 4.52 -11.71
C MET A 157 -3.17 4.40 -13.06
N MET A 158 -2.58 3.64 -14.00
CA MET A 158 -3.04 3.66 -15.39
C MET A 158 -4.15 2.65 -15.70
N HIS A 159 -4.25 1.55 -14.95
CA HIS A 159 -5.14 0.45 -15.34
C HIS A 159 -6.61 0.85 -15.50
N MET A 160 -7.16 1.70 -14.62
CA MET A 160 -8.57 2.14 -14.73
C MET A 160 -8.82 2.98 -15.99
N PHE A 161 -7.90 3.88 -16.33
CA PHE A 161 -8.01 4.66 -17.57
C PHE A 161 -7.96 3.75 -18.80
N VAL A 162 -7.07 2.75 -18.79
CA VAL A 162 -6.98 1.75 -19.87
C VAL A 162 -8.24 0.92 -19.98
N VAL A 163 -8.78 0.43 -18.87
CA VAL A 163 -10.04 -0.33 -18.85
C VAL A 163 -11.16 0.48 -19.47
N TYR A 164 -11.33 1.76 -19.10
CA TYR A 164 -12.36 2.62 -19.69
C TYR A 164 -12.13 2.89 -21.18
N ALA A 165 -10.89 3.16 -21.59
CA ALA A 165 -10.57 3.42 -22.99
C ALA A 165 -10.82 2.19 -23.88
N VAL A 166 -10.38 1.01 -23.44
CA VAL A 166 -10.61 -0.26 -24.15
C VAL A 166 -12.10 -0.61 -24.16
N SER A 167 -12.81 -0.42 -23.03
CA SER A 167 -14.27 -0.65 -22.98
C SER A 167 -15.02 0.25 -23.95
N PHE A 168 -14.64 1.54 -24.02
CA PHE A 168 -15.19 2.47 -24.98
C PHE A 168 -14.92 2.02 -26.43
N PHE A 169 -13.69 1.60 -26.73
CA PHE A 169 -13.33 1.09 -28.05
C PHE A 169 -14.16 -0.13 -28.48
N PHE A 170 -14.31 -1.13 -27.61
CA PHE A 170 -15.10 -2.34 -27.91
C PHE A 170 -16.60 -2.02 -28.04
N SER A 171 -17.14 -1.12 -27.21
CA SER A 171 -18.55 -0.72 -27.31
C SER A 171 -18.89 0.00 -28.61
N LYS A 172 -17.94 0.73 -29.20
CA LYS A 172 -18.14 1.48 -30.46
C LYS A 172 -17.92 0.65 -31.71
N THR A 173 -16.96 -0.26 -31.67
CA THR A 173 -16.57 -1.05 -32.85
C THR A 173 -17.37 -2.34 -33.01
N GLN A 174 -18.06 -2.80 -31.95
CA GLN A 174 -18.75 -4.10 -31.91
C GLN A 174 -17.86 -5.28 -32.36
N LEU A 175 -16.54 -5.14 -32.20
CA LEU A 175 -15.59 -6.17 -32.57
C LEU A 175 -15.87 -7.45 -31.76
N PHE A 176 -15.98 -8.57 -32.47
CA PHE A 176 -16.20 -9.91 -31.90
C PHE A 176 -17.53 -10.11 -31.15
N PHE A 177 -18.57 -9.32 -31.44
CA PHE A 177 -19.89 -9.44 -30.80
C PHE A 177 -20.53 -10.83 -30.95
N GLY A 178 -20.14 -11.61 -31.97
CA GLY A 178 -20.58 -13.00 -32.18
C GLY A 178 -19.71 -14.09 -31.54
N TYR A 179 -18.54 -13.76 -30.98
CA TYR A 179 -17.58 -14.73 -30.44
C TYR A 179 -17.19 -14.38 -29.00
N PHE A 180 -18.04 -14.78 -28.05
CA PHE A 180 -17.91 -14.41 -26.63
C PHE A 180 -16.53 -14.70 -26.04
N TYR A 181 -15.97 -15.90 -26.26
CA TYR A 181 -14.66 -16.26 -25.72
C TYR A 181 -13.52 -15.44 -26.33
N LEU A 182 -13.59 -15.16 -27.63
CA LEU A 182 -12.60 -14.36 -28.33
C LEU A 182 -12.67 -12.89 -27.86
N TYR A 183 -13.88 -12.36 -27.68
CA TYR A 183 -14.11 -11.04 -27.12
C TYR A 183 -13.43 -10.88 -25.76
N ILE A 184 -13.70 -11.81 -24.82
CA ILE A 184 -13.11 -11.78 -23.48
C ILE A 184 -11.58 -11.85 -23.55
N PHE A 185 -11.06 -12.82 -24.31
CA PHE A 185 -9.63 -13.04 -24.40
C PHE A 185 -8.89 -11.81 -24.94
N VAL A 186 -9.37 -11.24 -26.06
CA VAL A 186 -8.75 -10.07 -26.69
C VAL A 186 -8.91 -8.84 -25.81
N PHE A 187 -10.07 -8.65 -25.17
CA PHE A 187 -10.30 -7.53 -24.26
C PHE A 187 -9.28 -7.53 -23.11
N TYR A 188 -9.16 -8.64 -22.37
CA TYR A 188 -8.20 -8.73 -21.27
C TYR A 188 -6.76 -8.63 -21.75
N LEU A 189 -6.41 -9.30 -22.85
CA LEU A 189 -5.06 -9.21 -23.43
C LEU A 189 -4.68 -7.76 -23.76
N MET A 190 -5.62 -7.01 -24.35
CA MET A 190 -5.41 -5.61 -24.71
C MET A 190 -5.29 -4.71 -23.47
N VAL A 191 -6.19 -4.88 -22.48
CA VAL A 191 -6.12 -4.13 -21.21
C VAL A 191 -4.79 -4.39 -20.50
N PHE A 192 -4.38 -5.65 -20.35
CA PHE A 192 -3.11 -6.00 -19.69
C PHE A 192 -1.91 -5.45 -20.45
N SER A 193 -1.86 -5.65 -21.78
CA SER A 193 -0.72 -5.23 -22.61
C SER A 193 -0.54 -3.72 -22.59
N ILE A 194 -1.64 -2.96 -22.78
CA ILE A 194 -1.60 -1.50 -22.77
C ILE A 194 -1.25 -0.98 -21.38
N THR A 195 -1.81 -1.57 -20.32
CA THR A 195 -1.52 -1.16 -18.93
C THR A 195 -0.04 -1.36 -18.61
N ILE A 196 0.54 -2.51 -18.95
CA ILE A 196 1.97 -2.78 -18.70
C ILE A 196 2.85 -1.85 -19.54
N ALA A 197 2.50 -1.62 -20.80
CA ALA A 197 3.23 -0.70 -21.68
C ALA A 197 3.23 0.73 -21.12
N LEU A 198 2.06 1.25 -20.74
CA LEU A 198 1.94 2.58 -20.15
C LEU A 198 2.62 2.68 -18.79
N ALA A 199 2.55 1.63 -17.95
CA ALA A 199 3.28 1.60 -16.68
C ALA A 199 4.80 1.62 -16.90
N HIS A 200 5.30 0.91 -17.91
CA HIS A 200 6.72 0.93 -18.26
C HIS A 200 7.15 2.32 -18.76
N LEU A 201 6.33 2.96 -19.60
CA LEU A 201 6.58 4.34 -20.06
C LEU A 201 6.54 5.33 -18.90
N SER A 202 5.55 5.22 -18.01
CA SER A 202 5.43 6.02 -16.79
C SER A 202 6.70 5.93 -15.94
N PHE A 203 7.15 4.70 -15.70
CA PHE A 203 8.36 4.43 -14.92
C PHE A 203 9.60 5.09 -15.56
N LYS A 204 9.75 4.95 -16.88
CA LYS A 204 10.92 5.48 -17.60
C LYS A 204 10.95 7.01 -17.67
N TYR A 205 9.81 7.65 -17.93
CA TYR A 205 9.75 9.08 -18.25
C TYR A 205 9.33 9.98 -17.09
N PHE A 206 8.64 9.44 -16.08
CA PHE A 206 8.17 10.23 -14.94
C PHE A 206 8.85 9.78 -13.64
N GLU A 207 8.82 8.48 -13.32
CA GLU A 207 9.30 8.00 -12.01
C GLU A 207 10.82 8.07 -11.89
N ASN A 208 11.55 7.57 -12.90
CA ASN A 208 13.02 7.61 -12.89
C ASN A 208 13.58 9.04 -12.79
N PRO A 209 13.13 10.02 -13.61
CA PRO A 209 13.61 11.39 -13.50
C PRO A 209 13.29 12.03 -12.14
N VAL A 210 12.11 11.79 -11.58
CA VAL A 210 11.74 12.31 -10.26
C VAL A 210 12.62 11.70 -9.17
N MET A 211 12.90 10.40 -9.24
CA MET A 211 13.76 9.73 -8.27
C MET A 211 15.21 10.24 -8.33
N ASP A 212 15.74 10.48 -9.53
CA ASP A 212 17.09 11.02 -9.70
C ASP A 212 17.17 12.48 -9.26
N TRP A 213 16.13 13.28 -9.54
CA TRP A 213 16.01 14.64 -9.01
C TRP A 213 16.03 14.66 -7.47
N GLN A 214 15.31 13.76 -6.81
CA GLN A 214 15.31 13.63 -5.35
C GLN A 214 16.69 13.26 -4.78
N LYS A 215 17.42 12.34 -5.42
CA LYS A 215 18.80 11.97 -5.01
C LYS A 215 19.73 13.17 -5.08
N ASN A 216 19.68 13.93 -6.17
CA ASN A 216 20.49 15.12 -6.38
C ASN A 216 20.19 16.23 -5.36
N LEU A 217 18.91 16.43 -5.01
CA LEU A 217 18.54 17.36 -3.95
C LEU A 217 19.12 16.95 -2.59
N LYS A 218 18.99 15.68 -2.19
CA LYS A 218 19.55 15.19 -0.92
C LYS A 218 21.06 15.38 -0.86
N TYR A 219 21.78 15.10 -1.95
CA TYR A 219 23.21 15.33 -2.06
C TYR A 219 23.55 16.80 -1.82
N LYS A 220 22.89 17.72 -2.54
CA LYS A 220 23.10 19.17 -2.41
C LYS A 220 22.84 19.71 -1.00
N PHE A 221 21.80 19.22 -0.31
CA PHE A 221 21.52 19.62 1.07
C PHE A 221 22.55 19.08 2.07
N LYS A 222 23.04 17.85 1.88
CA LYS A 222 24.10 17.26 2.72
C LYS A 222 25.39 18.08 2.62
N THR A 223 25.85 18.36 1.40
CA THR A 223 27.06 19.17 1.16
C THR A 223 26.92 20.57 1.75
N ARG A 224 25.76 21.24 1.59
CA ARG A 224 25.54 22.57 2.20
C ARG A 224 25.59 22.55 3.73
N ARG A 225 25.13 21.47 4.36
CA ARG A 225 25.18 21.33 5.83
C ARG A 225 26.61 21.09 6.31
N GLU A 226 27.37 20.24 5.61
CA GLU A 226 28.79 19.98 5.91
C GLU A 226 29.64 21.25 5.78
N ILE A 227 29.44 22.04 4.72
CA ILE A 227 30.12 23.34 4.53
C ILE A 227 29.78 24.31 5.67
N LYS A 228 28.51 24.39 6.10
CA LYS A 228 28.12 25.28 7.21
C LYS A 228 28.77 24.89 8.54
N LEU A 229 28.89 23.60 8.83
CA LEU A 229 29.53 23.11 10.05
C LEU A 229 31.04 23.39 10.04
N ALA A 230 31.72 23.13 8.93
CA ALA A 230 33.15 23.42 8.77
C ALA A 230 33.47 24.92 8.94
N THR A 231 32.64 25.81 8.37
CA THR A 231 32.83 27.27 8.54
C THR A 231 32.56 27.74 9.98
N GLN A 232 31.72 27.05 10.75
CA GLN A 232 31.48 27.36 12.16
C GLN A 232 32.64 26.91 13.05
N GLU A 233 33.24 25.74 12.78
CA GLU A 233 34.43 25.26 13.50
C GLU A 233 35.63 26.18 13.28
N VAL A 234 35.88 26.63 12.03
CA VAL A 234 36.97 27.59 11.71
C VAL A 234 36.77 28.96 12.36
N ARG A 235 35.53 29.38 12.64
CA ARG A 235 35.25 30.65 13.34
C ARG A 235 35.35 30.53 14.87
N ALA A 236 35.35 29.32 15.40
CA ALA A 236 35.42 29.06 16.84
C ALA A 236 36.84 28.76 17.33
N SER A 237 37.78 28.49 16.41
CA SER A 237 39.23 28.36 16.63
C SER A 237 39.97 29.68 16.43
#